data_AF-A0A7J3D745-F1
#
_entry.id   AF-A0A7J3D745-F1
#
_cell.length_a   1.000
_cell.length_b   1.000
_cell.length_c   1.000
_cell.angle_alpha   90.00
_cell.angle_beta   90.00
_cell.angle_gamma   90.00
#
_symmetry.space_group_name_H-M   'P 1'
#
loop_
_entity.id
_entity.type
_entity.pdbx_description
1 polymer ?
#
loop_
_entity_poly.entity_id
_entity_poly.type
_entity_poly.pdbx_seq_one_letter_code
_entity_poly.pdbx_strand_id
1 'polypeptide(L)'
;MDEIKIKGNVRKNYARIAENKGSCCSISCCPEAADKGKGCNKLGYAEEELESLPESVLSLGCGNPVALASLRESETVLDLGSGSGLDCFLASAR
;
A
#
# COMPACT_ATOMS: atom_id res chain seq x y z
N MET A 1 7.13 14.55 22.37
CA MET A 1 7.60 13.35 21.64
C MET A 1 8.72 13.80 20.73
N ASP A 2 9.85 13.08 20.68
CA ASP A 2 11.00 13.47 19.86
C ASP A 2 10.74 13.15 18.38
N GLU A 3 10.60 14.21 17.56
CA GLU A 3 10.29 14.10 16.13
C GLU A 3 11.38 13.36 15.35
N ILE A 4 12.65 13.56 15.72
CA ILE A 4 13.80 12.89 15.09
C ILE A 4 13.71 11.40 15.36
N LYS A 5 13.36 11.02 16.59
CA LYS A 5 13.17 9.62 16.98
C LYS A 5 12.01 8.96 16.22
N ILE A 6 10.88 9.66 16.07
CA ILE A 6 9.73 9.14 15.31
C ILE A 6 10.11 8.92 13.85
N LYS A 7 10.68 9.94 13.18
CA LYS A 7 11.11 9.83 11.78
C LYS A 7 12.18 8.75 11.59
N GLY A 8 13.09 8.60 12.55
CA GLY A 8 14.09 7.54 12.57
C GLY A 8 13.46 6.14 12.59
N ASN A 9 12.47 5.93 13.45
CA ASN A 9 11.75 4.65 13.52
C ASN A 9 10.98 4.34 12.23
N VAL A 10 10.30 5.33 11.65
CA VAL A 10 9.60 5.16 10.36
C VAL A 10 10.58 4.75 9.27
N ARG A 11 11.69 5.48 9.10
CA ARG A 11 12.71 5.16 8.08
C ARG A 11 13.29 3.77 8.25
N LYS A 12 13.62 3.37 9.49
CA LYS A 12 14.17 2.05 9.79
C LYS A 12 13.20 0.92 9.39
N ASN A 13 11.90 1.10 9.64
CA ASN A 13 10.91 0.10 9.28
C ASN A 13 10.73 -0.03 7.76
N TYR A 14 10.61 1.09 7.04
CA TYR A 14 10.50 1.06 5.58
C TYR A 14 11.77 0.52 4.90
N ALA A 15 12.96 0.85 5.40
CA ALA A 15 14.23 0.31 4.90
C ALA A 15 14.28 -1.22 5.03
N ARG A 16 13.91 -1.75 6.21
CA ARG A 16 13.85 -3.21 6.44
C ARG A 16 12.92 -3.92 5.45
N ILE A 17 11.78 -3.31 5.12
CA ILE A 17 10.80 -3.88 4.19
C ILE A 17 11.36 -3.89 2.76
N ALA A 18 11.98 -2.79 2.34
CA ALA A 18 12.60 -2.67 1.02
C ALA A 18 13.74 -3.69 0.79
N GLU A 19 14.59 -3.90 1.80
CA GLU A 19 15.72 -4.84 1.71
C GLU A 19 15.29 -6.31 1.67
N ASN A 20 14.27 -6.68 2.46
CA ASN A 20 13.89 -8.08 2.64
C ASN A 20 12.87 -8.59 1.61
N LYS A 21 12.45 -7.76 0.62
CA LYS A 21 11.35 -8.05 -0.34
C LYS A 21 10.09 -8.64 0.33
N GLY A 22 9.90 -8.36 1.62
CA GLY A 22 8.85 -8.93 2.44
C GLY A 22 7.72 -7.93 2.59
N SER A 23 6.47 -8.37 2.46
CA SER A 23 5.30 -7.54 2.74
C SER A 23 5.32 -7.05 4.20
N CYS A 24 5.05 -5.75 4.41
CA CYS A 24 4.91 -5.11 5.73
C CYS A 24 3.87 -5.79 6.63
N CYS A 25 2.94 -6.53 6.02
CA CYS A 25 1.83 -7.17 6.69
C CYS A 25 2.22 -8.37 7.59
N SER A 26 3.51 -8.61 7.81
CA SER A 26 4.01 -9.71 8.64
C SER A 26 4.35 -9.32 10.09
N ILE A 27 4.54 -8.03 10.44
CA ILE A 27 5.10 -7.68 11.77
C ILE A 27 4.34 -6.60 12.56
N SER A 28 3.52 -5.73 11.97
CA SER A 28 2.80 -4.73 12.79
C SER A 28 1.52 -4.11 12.22
N CYS A 29 1.25 -4.21 10.90
CA CYS A 29 0.05 -3.59 10.32
C CYS A 29 -1.13 -4.54 10.17
N CYS A 30 -0.90 -5.86 10.15
CA CYS A 30 -1.93 -6.90 10.09
C CYS A 30 -1.41 -8.15 10.82
N PRO A 31 -1.96 -8.56 11.98
CA PRO A 31 -1.43 -9.69 12.75
C PRO A 31 -1.53 -11.08 12.08
N GLU A 32 -2.21 -11.20 10.94
CA GLU A 32 -2.53 -12.49 10.30
C GLU A 32 -2.17 -12.57 8.81
N ALA A 33 -1.52 -11.56 8.24
CA ALA A 33 -1.25 -11.51 6.79
C ALA A 33 0.18 -11.99 6.48
N ALA A 34 0.41 -13.28 6.78
CA ALA A 34 1.57 -14.03 6.30
C ALA A 34 1.43 -14.50 4.84
N ASP A 35 0.31 -14.20 4.19
CA ASP A 35 0.03 -14.63 2.82
C ASP A 35 0.19 -13.46 1.83
N LYS A 36 0.93 -13.72 0.75
CA LYS A 36 1.24 -12.74 -0.30
C LYS A 36 -0.07 -12.20 -0.86
N GLY A 37 -0.25 -10.87 -0.86
CA GLY A 37 -1.41 -10.20 -1.45
C GLY A 37 -2.72 -10.21 -0.64
N LYS A 38 -2.98 -11.20 0.22
CA LYS A 38 -4.29 -11.33 0.92
C LYS A 38 -4.56 -10.33 2.04
N GLY A 39 -3.56 -9.54 2.46
CA GLY A 39 -3.76 -8.45 3.41
C GLY A 39 -4.60 -7.30 2.84
N CYS A 40 -4.54 -7.08 1.53
CA CYS A 40 -5.16 -5.91 0.88
C CYS A 40 -6.68 -6.05 0.73
N ASN A 41 -7.24 -7.26 0.62
CA ASN A 41 -8.70 -7.46 0.62
C ASN A 41 -9.35 -6.93 1.92
N LYS A 42 -8.65 -7.03 3.06
CA LYS A 42 -9.09 -6.43 4.33
C LYS A 42 -9.06 -4.89 4.33
N LEU A 43 -8.36 -4.28 3.38
CA LEU A 43 -8.27 -2.82 3.19
C LEU A 43 -9.34 -2.27 2.24
N GLY A 44 -10.19 -3.15 1.68
CA GLY A 44 -11.32 -2.75 0.82
C GLY A 44 -11.01 -2.67 -0.67
N TYR A 45 -9.92 -3.29 -1.15
CA TYR A 45 -9.68 -3.50 -2.58
C TYR A 45 -10.43 -4.74 -3.07
N ALA A 46 -10.92 -4.71 -4.31
CA ALA A 46 -11.51 -5.89 -4.93
C ALA A 46 -10.41 -6.90 -5.29
N GLU A 47 -10.72 -8.20 -5.23
CA GLU A 47 -9.73 -9.25 -5.51
C GLU A 47 -9.26 -9.18 -6.96
N GLU A 48 -10.16 -8.88 -7.88
CA GLU A 48 -9.89 -8.74 -9.32
C GLU A 48 -8.95 -7.56 -9.61
N GLU A 49 -9.05 -6.48 -8.84
CA GLU A 49 -8.14 -5.33 -8.94
C GLU A 49 -6.73 -5.71 -8.53
N LEU A 50 -6.59 -6.50 -7.45
CA LEU A 50 -5.28 -6.96 -6.98
C LEU A 50 -4.64 -7.98 -7.91
N GLU A 51 -5.43 -8.88 -8.49
CA GLU A 51 -4.96 -9.88 -9.47
C GLU A 51 -4.47 -9.23 -10.78
N SER A 52 -4.99 -8.05 -11.12
CA SER A 52 -4.56 -7.29 -12.30
C SER A 52 -3.18 -6.64 -12.15
N LEU A 53 -2.67 -6.54 -10.90
CA LEU A 53 -1.42 -5.85 -10.60
C LEU A 53 -0.21 -6.80 -10.68
N PRO A 54 0.97 -6.29 -11.08
CA PRO A 54 2.21 -7.04 -10.99
C PRO A 54 2.53 -7.46 -9.55
N GLU A 55 3.12 -8.64 -9.35
CA GLU A 55 3.53 -9.13 -8.01
C GLU A 55 4.51 -8.19 -7.27
N SER A 56 5.20 -7.31 -8.01
CA SER A 56 6.10 -6.31 -7.43
C SER A 56 5.37 -5.16 -6.72
N VAL A 57 4.05 -5.02 -6.91
CA VAL A 57 3.23 -3.99 -6.29
C VAL A 57 2.75 -4.47 -4.91
N LEU A 58 3.24 -3.82 -3.86
CA LEU A 58 2.96 -4.13 -2.46
C LEU A 58 2.33 -2.90 -1.77
N SER A 59 1.23 -3.10 -1.04
CA SER A 59 0.70 -2.04 -0.17
C SER A 59 1.20 -2.20 1.27
N LEU A 60 1.59 -1.06 1.85
CA LEU A 60 1.88 -0.92 3.29
C LEU A 60 0.90 0.08 3.94
N GLY A 61 -0.17 0.43 3.22
CA GLY A 61 -1.19 1.39 3.63
C GLY A 61 -2.27 0.77 4.50
N CYS A 62 -3.26 1.59 4.87
CA CYS A 62 -4.35 1.22 5.79
C CYS A 62 -5.77 1.41 5.22
N GLY A 63 -5.94 1.50 3.89
CA GLY A 63 -7.26 1.60 3.26
C GLY A 63 -7.20 1.64 1.73
N ASN A 64 -8.35 1.90 1.10
CA ASN A 64 -8.56 2.05 -0.34
C ASN A 64 -8.98 3.51 -0.70
N PRO A 65 -8.02 4.42 -0.94
CA PRO A 65 -8.31 5.81 -1.32
C PRO A 65 -8.96 5.92 -2.70
N VAL A 66 -8.68 4.99 -3.62
CA VAL A 66 -9.28 4.99 -4.97
C VAL A 66 -10.80 4.79 -4.89
N ALA A 67 -11.27 3.87 -4.06
CA ALA A 67 -12.70 3.67 -3.82
C ALA A 67 -13.35 4.87 -3.10
N LEU A 68 -12.62 5.51 -2.18
CA LEU A 68 -13.13 6.66 -1.43
C LEU A 68 -13.24 7.93 -2.29
N ALA A 69 -12.31 8.12 -3.22
CA ALA A 69 -12.18 9.36 -3.98
C ALA A 69 -13.23 9.54 -5.10
N SER A 70 -13.98 8.48 -5.46
CA SER A 70 -14.99 8.51 -6.55
C SER A 70 -14.44 9.13 -7.85
N LEU A 71 -13.22 8.73 -8.21
CA LEU A 71 -12.47 9.26 -9.35
C LEU A 71 -13.26 9.13 -10.66
N ARG A 72 -13.02 10.06 -11.58
CA ARG A 72 -13.62 10.08 -12.93
C ARG A 72 -12.55 10.11 -14.00
N GLU A 73 -12.89 9.58 -15.17
CA GLU A 73 -12.07 9.71 -16.35
C GLU A 73 -11.64 11.17 -16.58
N SER A 74 -10.42 11.36 -17.06
CA SER A 74 -9.79 12.66 -17.32
C SER A 74 -9.45 13.51 -16.08
N GLU A 75 -9.65 13.04 -14.85
CA GLU A 75 -9.14 13.72 -13.66
C GLU A 75 -7.62 13.57 -13.52
N THR A 76 -6.96 14.58 -12.95
CA THR A 76 -5.54 14.51 -12.60
C THR A 76 -5.41 14.09 -11.13
N VAL A 77 -4.69 13.00 -10.88
CA VAL A 77 -4.53 12.41 -9.54
C VAL A 77 -3.09 12.57 -9.07
N LEU A 78 -2.92 12.93 -7.78
CA LEU A 78 -1.63 12.96 -7.09
C LEU A 78 -1.67 12.01 -5.88
N ASP A 79 -0.81 11.00 -5.90
CA ASP A 79 -0.65 10.03 -4.82
C ASP A 79 0.57 10.38 -3.96
N LEU A 80 0.32 10.80 -2.71
CA LEU A 80 1.37 11.20 -1.77
C LEU A 80 1.77 10.02 -0.90
N GLY A 81 2.91 9.43 -1.22
CA GLY A 81 3.41 8.22 -0.55
C GLY A 81 3.04 6.94 -1.29
N SER A 82 3.06 6.98 -2.62
CA SER A 82 2.62 5.90 -3.52
C SER A 82 3.32 4.55 -3.32
N GLY A 83 4.50 4.52 -2.68
CA GLY A 83 5.23 3.28 -2.43
C GLY A 83 5.57 2.58 -3.75
N SER A 84 5.14 1.33 -3.91
CA SER A 84 5.28 0.59 -5.17
C SER A 84 4.19 0.90 -6.21
N GLY A 85 3.27 1.82 -5.92
CA GLY A 85 2.30 2.37 -6.86
C GLY A 85 0.92 1.72 -6.89
N LEU A 86 0.48 1.00 -5.84
CA LEU A 86 -0.81 0.30 -5.85
C LEU A 86 -1.98 1.24 -6.17
N ASP A 87 -2.11 2.34 -5.42
CA ASP A 87 -3.18 3.31 -5.61
C ASP A 87 -3.07 4.04 -6.95
N CYS A 88 -1.85 4.38 -7.38
CA CYS A 88 -1.61 4.96 -8.70
C CYS A 88 -2.10 4.07 -9.84
N PHE A 89 -1.76 2.77 -9.81
CA PHE A 89 -2.15 1.84 -10.87
C PHE A 89 -3.65 1.61 -10.89
N LEU A 90 -4.27 1.45 -9.71
CA LEU A 90 -5.72 1.30 -9.62
C LEU A 90 -6.47 2.57 -10.02
N ALA A 91 -5.94 3.75 -9.69
CA ALA A 91 -6.49 5.03 -10.16
C ALA A 91 -6.38 5.19 -11.68
N SER A 92 -5.33 4.65 -12.31
CA SER A 92 -5.15 4.73 -13.77
C SER A 92 -6.17 3.90 -14.57
N ALA A 93 -6.83 2.95 -13.92
CA ALA A 93 -7.86 2.11 -14.51
C ALA A 93 -9.29 2.65 -14.32
N ARG A 94 -9.43 3.91 -13.87
CA ARG A 94 -10.71 4.59 -13.64
C ARG A 94 -11.15 5.46 -14.81
#